data_AF-A0A553IB59-F1
#
_entry.id   AF-A0A553IB59-F1
#
_cell.length_a   1.000
_cell.length_b   1.000
_cell.length_c   1.000
_cell.angle_alpha   90.00
_cell.angle_beta   90.00
_cell.angle_gamma   90.00
#
_symmetry.space_group_name_H-M   'P 1'
#
loop_
_entity.id
_entity.type
_entity.pdbx_description
1 polymer ?
#
loop_
_entity_poly.entity_id
_entity_poly.type
_entity_poly.pdbx_seq_one_letter_code
_entity_poly.pdbx_strand_id
1 'polypeptide(L)'
;MVSSSAQDKYNLSRNVNISALSRMQIETFFERNAPVTQKQCNDKAESISGKPVTPTASQGGTSYTVDAGQVVVQFRIPSSSLDMSFMDSIEQAYPDFTPRHKDCGLFHRLHVYTMNNIGGVCMYLARAELQRNNYELLRNTIDSYARFFASAYHNTPESMSRPDRGQLFQHYSSQLQRLRKGLPDRFHSTLDTLIPQLPSICDENWPLVPNHTDLLENNIHVDPNTGTIVGICDWRDAEVSPFGMSLGGLETMLGIRTMNEHGWTYFPNHRELRGQFWITFYHCLGEASKLQQQCIEVARLTGLFLENGFVQDEHGNMNPATEESLDLRYLGAVFKMSSIVSADRAGVPLITSLQDLTIIEAFDAGANEPKYTTFYVLTPEDDLYFGETAKGKRELTFEEYRALLKRVSDDEIYPRAPTDLQLTIAPAELDDSNAFDKRPGLNCYESMKGTDYVPKSVLDETTIMEKVSKIPHPNIVKYYGCRVNRGRITALVLELLDQTLTQFKSDGKLQSLDKDKFVGALQSAVDYLHSLGLAHNDINPDNIMVKDGMPVLIDFGSCAPVGQRLQSLGTKGWYEELFFTSQFKHDIYAMGKLREWLSTSTEEVVGADT
;
A
#
# COMPACT_ATOMS: atom_id res chain seq x y z
N MET A 1 23.79 4.05 27.54
CA MET A 1 23.64 4.74 26.24
C MET A 1 22.31 4.29 25.68
N VAL A 2 21.25 5.06 25.89
CA VAL A 2 19.94 4.82 25.27
C VAL A 2 19.91 5.78 24.09
N SER A 3 19.90 5.28 22.85
CA SER A 3 19.56 6.13 21.71
C SER A 3 18.12 6.58 21.92
N SER A 4 17.90 7.89 22.02
CA SER A 4 16.55 8.45 22.15
C SER A 4 15.67 8.17 20.93
N SER A 5 16.24 7.68 19.82
CA SER A 5 15.51 7.38 18.59
C SER A 5 14.50 6.25 18.73
N ALA A 6 14.76 5.24 19.58
CA ALA A 6 13.84 4.12 19.73
C ALA A 6 12.61 4.48 20.56
N GLN A 7 12.72 5.38 21.54
CA GLN A 7 11.59 5.71 22.44
C GLN A 7 10.76 6.91 21.96
N ASP A 8 11.35 7.78 21.14
CA ASP A 8 10.66 8.92 20.53
C ASP A 8 9.88 8.53 19.24
N LYS A 9 10.22 7.41 18.59
CA LYS A 9 9.46 6.87 17.44
C LYS A 9 8.01 6.48 17.77
N TYR A 10 7.67 6.23 19.04
CA TYR A 10 6.41 5.57 19.42
C TYR A 10 5.35 6.46 20.10
N ASN A 11 5.62 7.76 20.34
CA ASN A 11 4.74 8.60 21.18
C ASN A 11 3.93 9.70 20.46
N LEU A 12 4.00 9.82 19.13
CA LEU A 12 3.43 10.97 18.40
C LEU A 12 2.01 10.77 17.84
N SER A 13 1.32 9.69 18.22
CA SER A 13 -0.06 9.38 17.77
C SER A 13 -1.17 10.06 18.59
N ARG A 14 -0.83 10.85 19.61
CA ARG A 14 -1.79 11.68 20.36
C ARG A 14 -1.48 13.15 20.14
N ASN A 15 -2.50 14.01 20.26
CA ASN A 15 -2.37 15.47 20.34
C ASN A 15 -1.43 15.88 21.48
N VAL A 16 -0.12 15.69 21.30
CA VAL A 16 0.91 16.15 22.21
C VAL A 16 0.96 17.65 22.02
N ASN A 17 0.74 18.39 23.10
CA ASN A 17 0.97 19.82 23.10
C ASN A 17 2.46 20.05 22.82
N ILE A 18 2.81 20.42 21.59
CA ILE A 18 4.21 20.60 21.14
C ILE A 18 4.96 21.57 22.05
N SER A 19 4.26 22.57 22.60
CA SER A 19 4.87 23.48 23.58
C SER A 19 5.23 22.80 24.91
N ALA A 20 4.56 21.72 25.28
CA ALA A 20 4.93 20.88 26.42
C ALA A 20 6.10 19.95 26.09
N LEU A 21 6.11 19.34 24.90
CA LEU A 21 7.22 18.48 24.44
C LEU A 21 8.53 19.27 24.31
N SER A 22 8.49 20.43 23.64
CA SER A 22 9.64 21.33 23.50
C SER A 22 10.17 21.79 24.87
N ARG A 23 9.30 22.18 25.80
CA ARG A 23 9.73 22.52 27.18
C ARG A 23 10.43 21.36 27.87
N MET A 24 9.86 20.15 27.81
CA MET A 24 10.46 18.95 28.40
C MET A 24 11.83 18.62 27.78
N GLN A 25 11.97 18.75 26.46
CA GLN A 25 13.23 18.51 25.75
C GLN A 25 14.30 19.53 26.15
N ILE A 26 13.93 20.81 26.27
CA ILE A 26 14.81 21.89 26.73
C ILE A 26 15.27 21.61 28.17
N GLU A 27 14.34 21.33 29.08
CA GLU A 27 14.64 21.00 30.49
C GLU A 27 15.60 19.81 30.57
N THR A 28 15.27 18.71 29.90
CA THR A 28 16.10 17.49 29.86
C THR A 28 17.50 17.77 29.30
N PHE A 29 17.61 18.60 28.25
CA PHE A 29 18.89 18.96 27.66
C PHE A 29 19.78 19.69 28.68
N PHE A 30 19.26 20.69 29.39
CA PHE A 30 20.06 21.45 30.34
C PHE A 30 20.33 20.71 31.65
N GLU A 31 19.43 19.83 32.10
CA GLU A 31 19.69 18.92 33.22
C GLU A 31 20.90 18.01 32.94
N ARG A 32 20.94 17.41 31.74
CA ARG A 32 22.05 16.53 31.32
C ARG A 32 23.34 17.30 31.04
N ASN A 33 23.24 18.58 30.70
CA ASN A 33 24.36 19.42 30.29
C ASN A 33 24.82 20.48 31.30
N ALA A 34 24.33 20.43 32.54
CA ALA A 34 24.77 21.29 33.64
C ALA A 34 26.31 21.31 33.79
N PRO A 35 26.95 22.45 34.14
CA PRO A 35 26.34 23.68 34.65
C PRO A 35 25.90 24.68 33.57
N VAL A 36 25.96 24.33 32.27
CA VAL A 36 25.47 25.22 31.20
C VAL A 36 23.97 25.43 31.36
N THR A 37 23.52 26.69 31.32
CA THR A 37 22.11 27.07 31.47
C THR A 37 21.50 27.56 30.16
N GLN A 38 20.17 27.46 30.05
CA GLN A 38 19.43 27.99 28.90
C GLN A 38 19.70 29.48 28.66
N LYS A 39 19.76 30.27 29.74
CA LYS A 39 20.07 31.70 29.65
C LYS A 39 21.43 31.95 29.01
N GLN A 40 22.47 31.22 29.44
CA GLN A 40 23.81 31.37 28.86
C GLN A 40 23.86 30.99 27.38
N CYS A 41 23.14 29.95 26.97
CA CYS A 41 23.01 29.60 25.56
C CYS A 41 22.26 30.67 24.77
N ASN A 42 21.18 31.23 25.32
CA ASN A 42 20.45 32.34 24.68
C ASN A 42 21.35 33.57 24.53
N ASP A 43 22.01 34.02 25.60
CA ASP A 43 22.93 35.17 25.57
C ASP A 43 24.05 34.95 24.53
N LYS A 44 24.57 33.71 24.42
CA LYS A 44 25.57 33.36 23.41
C LYS A 44 25.00 33.40 21.99
N ALA A 45 23.79 32.90 21.79
CA ALA A 45 23.11 32.92 20.50
C ALA A 45 22.75 34.35 20.04
N GLU A 46 22.34 35.22 20.97
CA GLU A 46 22.12 36.64 20.72
C GLU A 46 23.43 37.35 20.34
N SER A 47 24.53 37.02 21.03
CA SER A 47 25.86 37.53 20.67
C SER A 47 26.34 37.07 19.29
N ILE A 48 25.94 35.88 18.83
CA ILE A 48 26.30 35.36 17.50
C ILE A 48 25.42 36.00 16.42
N SER A 49 24.11 36.08 16.65
CA SER A 49 23.12 36.50 15.66
C SER A 49 22.90 38.02 15.61
N GLY A 50 23.25 38.75 16.68
CA GLY A 50 22.97 40.17 16.84
C GLY A 50 21.49 40.50 17.06
N LYS A 51 20.64 39.50 17.32
CA LYS A 51 19.19 39.65 17.50
C LYS A 51 18.71 38.86 18.73
N PRO A 52 17.58 39.25 19.34
CA PRO A 52 16.92 38.43 20.34
C PRO A 52 16.60 37.03 19.81
N VAL A 53 16.67 36.01 20.66
CA VAL A 53 16.44 34.62 20.26
C VAL A 53 15.23 34.00 20.96
N THR A 54 14.55 33.10 20.26
CA THR A 54 13.45 32.30 20.80
C THR A 54 13.68 30.81 20.53
N PRO A 55 13.44 29.91 21.50
CA PRO A 55 13.51 28.47 21.24
C PRO A 55 12.58 28.06 20.09
N THR A 56 13.06 27.19 19.20
CA THR A 56 12.24 26.64 18.12
C THR A 56 11.12 25.76 18.67
N ALA A 57 9.99 25.70 17.95
CA ALA A 57 8.82 24.92 18.34
C ALA A 57 9.10 23.41 18.46
N SER A 58 10.05 22.90 17.67
CA SER A 58 10.57 21.53 17.76
C SER A 58 12.03 21.57 18.19
N GLN A 59 12.42 20.70 19.13
CA GLN A 59 13.79 20.56 19.62
C GLN A 59 14.31 19.15 19.34
N GLY A 60 15.64 19.02 19.17
CA GLY A 60 16.29 17.73 19.00
C GLY A 60 16.65 17.10 20.35
N GLY A 61 16.64 15.76 20.44
CA GLY A 61 16.97 15.06 21.69
C GLY A 61 18.40 15.26 22.20
N THR A 62 19.32 15.67 21.32
CA THR A 62 20.75 15.90 21.62
C THR A 62 21.20 17.33 21.33
N SER A 63 20.27 18.26 21.09
CA SER A 63 20.57 19.65 20.74
C SER A 63 19.58 20.64 21.33
N TYR A 64 20.04 21.87 21.55
CA TYR A 64 19.19 23.01 21.86
C TYR A 64 19.25 24.01 20.70
N THR A 65 18.09 24.36 20.14
CA THR A 65 17.99 25.18 18.92
C THR A 65 17.14 26.42 19.18
N VAL A 66 17.66 27.58 18.75
CA VAL A 66 16.98 28.88 18.88
C VAL A 66 16.94 29.62 17.54
N ASP A 67 15.83 30.29 17.29
CA ASP A 67 15.59 31.14 16.13
C ASP A 67 15.90 32.61 16.47
N ALA A 68 16.67 33.27 15.59
CA ALA A 68 17.01 34.68 15.61
C ALA A 68 16.51 35.43 14.35
N GLY A 69 15.42 34.94 13.75
CA GLY A 69 14.79 35.46 12.54
C GLY A 69 15.42 34.88 11.27
N GLN A 70 16.55 35.43 10.82
CA GLN A 70 17.21 34.95 9.58
C GLN A 70 18.27 33.88 9.85
N VAL A 71 18.68 33.74 11.10
CA VAL A 71 19.72 32.80 11.53
C VAL A 71 19.14 31.95 12.64
N VAL A 72 19.38 30.65 12.57
CA VAL A 72 19.10 29.69 13.63
C VAL A 72 20.44 29.31 14.27
N VAL A 73 20.48 29.27 15.60
CA VAL A 73 21.67 28.87 16.37
C VAL A 73 21.37 27.56 17.08
N GLN A 74 22.24 26.57 16.89
CA GLN A 74 22.09 25.24 17.47
C GLN A 74 23.30 24.88 18.33
N PHE A 75 23.02 24.39 19.55
CA PHE A 75 24.00 23.89 20.50
C PHE A 75 23.89 22.37 20.56
N ARG A 76 24.95 21.64 20.20
CA ARG A 76 24.97 20.17 20.21
C ARG A 76 25.95 19.64 21.26
N ILE A 77 25.60 18.51 21.88
CA ILE A 77 26.52 17.80 22.79
C ILE A 77 27.73 17.23 22.03
N PRO A 78 28.88 16.97 22.69
CA PRO A 78 30.10 16.46 22.03
C PRO A 78 29.90 15.20 21.19
N SER A 79 29.13 14.24 21.70
CA SER A 79 28.86 12.99 20.99
C SER A 79 28.00 13.19 19.74
N SER A 80 27.46 14.40 19.53
CA SER A 80 26.54 14.78 18.47
C SER A 80 27.06 15.93 17.59
N SER A 81 28.37 16.16 17.55
CA SER A 81 28.98 17.13 16.64
C SER A 81 28.68 16.78 15.18
N LEU A 82 28.57 17.81 14.32
CA LEU A 82 28.45 17.66 12.87
C LEU A 82 29.84 17.57 12.24
N ASP A 83 30.03 16.67 11.28
CA ASP A 83 31.20 16.67 10.40
C ASP A 83 31.00 17.76 9.33
N MET A 84 31.68 18.89 9.51
CA MET A 84 31.51 20.04 8.62
C MET A 84 31.96 19.77 7.19
N SER A 85 32.97 18.91 6.97
CA SER A 85 33.37 18.55 5.61
C SER A 85 32.31 17.72 4.90
N PHE A 86 31.60 16.88 5.65
CA PHE A 86 30.49 16.11 5.11
C PHE A 86 29.24 16.98 4.92
N MET A 87 28.97 17.90 5.84
CA MET A 87 27.90 18.91 5.69
C MET A 87 28.09 19.76 4.43
N ASP A 88 29.30 20.19 4.11
CA ASP A 88 29.59 20.91 2.86
C ASP A 88 29.24 20.07 1.62
N SER A 89 29.38 18.75 1.69
CA SER A 89 29.02 17.83 0.61
C SER A 89 27.50 17.62 0.53
N ILE A 90 26.82 17.55 1.67
CA ILE A 90 25.36 17.49 1.78
C ILE A 90 24.72 18.76 1.19
N GLU A 91 25.22 19.93 1.56
CA GLU A 91 24.70 21.22 1.08
C GLU A 91 24.88 21.39 -0.43
N GLN A 92 25.95 20.83 -0.99
CA GLN A 92 26.14 20.77 -2.44
C GLN A 92 25.22 19.74 -3.11
N ALA A 93 25.02 18.58 -2.51
CA ALA A 93 24.11 17.55 -3.03
C ALA A 93 22.63 18.00 -3.02
N TYR A 94 22.27 18.94 -2.13
CA TYR A 94 20.89 19.35 -1.86
C TYR A 94 20.70 20.88 -1.75
N PRO A 95 21.12 21.68 -2.75
CA PRO A 95 21.29 23.13 -2.61
C PRO A 95 20.03 23.92 -2.25
N ASP A 96 18.84 23.41 -2.60
CA ASP A 96 17.54 24.02 -2.31
C ASP A 96 16.80 23.35 -1.14
N PHE A 97 17.36 22.28 -0.57
CA PHE A 97 16.68 21.46 0.43
C PHE A 97 17.40 21.42 1.77
N THR A 98 18.56 22.05 1.92
CA THR A 98 19.33 22.00 3.18
C THR A 98 19.67 23.38 3.71
N PRO A 99 19.55 23.61 5.02
CA PRO A 99 20.13 24.79 5.64
C PRO A 99 21.66 24.79 5.44
N ARG A 100 22.25 25.98 5.33
CA ARG A 100 23.69 26.20 5.25
C ARG A 100 24.30 26.35 6.63
N HIS A 101 25.14 25.42 7.01
CA HIS A 101 25.72 25.31 8.34
C HIS A 101 27.05 26.04 8.41
N LYS A 102 27.33 26.61 9.58
CA LYS A 102 28.62 27.20 9.90
C LYS A 102 28.99 26.91 11.33
N ASP A 103 30.17 26.34 11.52
CA ASP A 103 30.77 26.12 12.83
C ASP A 103 31.16 27.46 13.48
N CYS A 104 30.72 27.64 14.72
CA CYS A 104 30.99 28.80 15.57
C CYS A 104 31.91 28.46 16.75
N GLY A 105 32.47 27.25 16.76
CA GLY A 105 33.36 26.73 17.78
C GLY A 105 32.62 26.18 19.00
N LEU A 106 33.36 26.07 20.10
CA LEU A 106 32.85 25.53 21.35
C LEU A 106 32.33 26.62 22.27
N PHE A 107 31.18 26.36 22.88
CA PHE A 107 30.70 27.09 24.04
C PHE A 107 30.61 26.15 25.24
N HIS A 108 31.57 26.29 26.15
CA HIS A 108 31.82 25.33 27.23
C HIS A 108 32.16 23.95 26.62
N ARG A 109 31.24 22.98 26.72
CA ARG A 109 31.37 21.65 26.11
C ARG A 109 30.44 21.44 24.92
N LEU A 110 29.66 22.45 24.52
CA LEU A 110 28.69 22.33 23.44
C LEU A 110 29.32 22.84 22.15
N HIS A 111 29.15 22.11 21.06
CA HIS A 111 29.45 22.61 19.73
C HIS A 111 28.35 23.57 19.29
N VAL A 112 28.72 24.71 18.75
CA VAL A 112 27.79 25.76 18.33
C VAL A 112 27.81 25.89 16.83
N TYR A 113 26.65 25.78 16.21
CA TYR A 113 26.46 25.93 14.78
C TYR A 113 25.45 27.02 14.50
N THR A 114 25.66 27.74 13.41
CA THR A 114 24.65 28.65 12.83
C THR A 114 24.15 28.08 11.52
N MET A 115 22.89 28.36 11.19
CA MET A 115 22.31 28.05 9.90
C MET A 115 21.34 29.13 9.43
N ASN A 116 21.13 29.29 8.13
CA ASN A 116 20.06 30.16 7.65
C ASN A 116 18.69 29.58 8.05
N ASN A 117 17.76 30.45 8.41
CA ASN A 117 16.39 30.05 8.68
C ASN A 117 15.70 29.68 7.35
N ILE A 118 15.37 28.41 7.18
CA ILE A 118 14.66 27.87 6.01
C ILE A 118 13.14 28.13 6.03
N GLY A 119 12.61 28.60 7.17
CA GLY A 119 11.18 28.84 7.36
C GLY A 119 10.35 27.55 7.40
N GLY A 120 9.06 27.71 7.07
CA GLY A 120 8.08 26.64 7.09
C GLY A 120 7.80 26.07 8.49
N VAL A 121 7.10 24.94 8.51
CA VAL A 121 6.83 24.16 9.72
C VAL A 121 7.18 22.69 9.45
N CYS A 122 7.51 21.93 10.49
CA CYS A 122 7.71 20.49 10.34
C CYS A 122 6.45 19.84 9.75
N MET A 123 6.62 18.89 8.83
CA MET A 123 5.54 18.27 8.06
C MET A 123 4.45 17.67 8.97
N TYR A 124 4.85 17.08 10.09
CA TYR A 124 3.92 16.56 11.11
C TYR A 124 2.95 17.64 11.64
N LEU A 125 3.42 18.88 11.78
CA LEU A 125 2.59 20.02 12.23
C LEU A 125 1.64 20.52 11.16
N ALA A 126 2.02 20.39 9.88
CA ALA A 126 1.18 20.74 8.74
C ALA A 126 0.30 19.57 8.26
N ARG A 127 0.37 18.41 8.89
CA ARG A 127 -0.28 17.18 8.39
C ARG A 127 -1.77 17.38 8.11
N ALA A 128 -2.49 18.07 9.00
CA ALA A 128 -3.91 18.34 8.81
C ALA A 128 -4.16 19.22 7.58
N GLU A 129 -3.38 20.26 7.38
CA GLU A 129 -3.43 21.15 6.21
C GLU A 129 -3.09 20.39 4.92
N LEU A 130 -2.02 19.59 4.94
CA LEU A 130 -1.56 18.81 3.79
C LEU A 130 -2.62 17.80 3.29
N GLN A 131 -3.45 17.29 4.20
CA GLN A 131 -4.48 16.29 3.91
C GLN A 131 -5.85 16.90 3.55
N ARG A 132 -6.04 18.22 3.67
CA ARG A 132 -7.28 18.89 3.25
C ARG A 132 -7.38 18.94 1.73
N ASN A 133 -8.56 19.33 1.23
CA ASN A 133 -8.81 19.64 -0.18
C ASN A 133 -8.31 18.54 -1.14
N ASN A 134 -8.64 17.29 -0.84
CA ASN A 134 -8.20 16.13 -1.63
C ASN A 134 -6.67 16.05 -1.78
N TYR A 135 -5.94 16.37 -0.71
CA TYR A 135 -4.48 16.23 -0.59
C TYR A 135 -3.68 17.07 -1.61
N GLU A 136 -4.23 18.18 -2.10
CA GLU A 136 -3.58 19.05 -3.08
C GLU A 136 -2.21 19.57 -2.59
N LEU A 137 -2.11 19.95 -1.32
CA LEU A 137 -0.84 20.42 -0.74
C LEU A 137 0.14 19.27 -0.53
N LEU A 138 -0.32 18.10 -0.06
CA LEU A 138 0.52 16.91 0.04
C LEU A 138 1.10 16.51 -1.32
N ARG A 139 0.34 16.69 -2.40
CA ARG A 139 0.82 16.47 -3.76
C ARG A 139 2.06 17.31 -4.09
N ASN A 140 2.03 18.60 -3.75
CA ASN A 140 3.18 19.48 -3.92
C ASN A 140 4.36 19.07 -3.03
N THR A 141 4.09 18.54 -1.83
CA THR A 141 5.11 17.98 -0.96
C THR A 141 5.79 16.77 -1.61
N ILE A 142 5.00 15.86 -2.19
CA ILE A 142 5.50 14.67 -2.90
C ILE A 142 6.35 15.05 -4.12
N ASP A 143 5.94 16.06 -4.90
CA ASP A 143 6.75 16.57 -6.01
C ASP A 143 8.07 17.18 -5.52
N SER A 144 8.04 17.93 -4.43
CA SER A 144 9.25 18.49 -3.81
C SER A 144 10.16 17.38 -3.30
N TYR A 145 9.59 16.32 -2.74
CA TYR A 145 10.30 15.17 -2.22
C TYR A 145 10.99 14.35 -3.32
N ALA A 146 10.33 14.19 -4.47
CA ALA A 146 10.94 13.61 -5.67
C ALA A 146 12.16 14.43 -6.15
N ARG A 147 12.03 15.76 -6.20
CA ARG A 147 13.14 16.65 -6.58
C ARG A 147 14.29 16.60 -5.58
N PHE A 148 13.99 16.51 -4.29
CA PHE A 148 14.99 16.34 -3.23
C PHE A 148 15.88 15.13 -3.49
N PHE A 149 15.30 13.95 -3.70
CA PHE A 149 16.11 12.76 -4.00
C PHE A 149 16.86 12.88 -5.32
N ALA A 150 16.23 13.38 -6.37
CA ALA A 150 16.89 13.55 -7.66
C ALA A 150 18.09 14.52 -7.58
N SER A 151 18.05 15.52 -6.68
CA SER A 151 19.14 16.45 -6.46
C SER A 151 20.45 15.75 -6.10
N ALA A 152 20.40 14.75 -5.21
CA ALA A 152 21.60 14.02 -4.79
C ALA A 152 22.29 13.33 -5.97
N TYR A 153 21.50 12.81 -6.92
CA TYR A 153 22.02 12.10 -8.09
C TYR A 153 22.88 13.01 -8.97
N HIS A 154 22.46 14.26 -9.15
CA HIS A 154 23.13 15.21 -10.04
C HIS A 154 24.20 16.05 -9.35
N ASN A 155 24.00 16.37 -8.07
CA ASN A 155 24.76 17.41 -7.38
C ASN A 155 25.76 16.88 -6.34
N THR A 156 25.78 15.57 -6.07
CA THR A 156 26.76 15.00 -5.12
C THR A 156 28.18 15.27 -5.60
N PRO A 157 29.04 15.95 -4.81
CA PRO A 157 30.35 16.37 -5.29
C PRO A 157 31.32 15.19 -5.47
N GLU A 158 32.11 15.22 -6.54
CA GLU A 158 33.16 14.22 -6.79
C GLU A 158 34.20 14.18 -5.65
N SER A 159 34.46 15.31 -5.00
CA SER A 159 35.40 15.44 -3.88
C SER A 159 34.92 14.81 -2.57
N MET A 160 33.66 14.39 -2.46
CA MET A 160 33.13 13.78 -1.25
C MET A 160 33.88 12.48 -0.90
N SER A 161 34.26 12.31 0.37
CA SER A 161 34.83 11.05 0.84
C SER A 161 33.82 9.91 0.68
N ARG A 162 34.25 8.77 0.15
CA ARG A 162 33.39 7.61 -0.12
C ARG A 162 33.92 6.37 0.60
N PRO A 163 33.03 5.55 1.19
CA PRO A 163 33.42 4.28 1.77
C PRO A 163 33.85 3.30 0.68
N ASP A 164 34.56 2.25 1.10
CA ASP A 164 34.91 1.16 0.20
C ASP A 164 33.66 0.38 -0.24
N ARG A 165 33.49 0.23 -1.55
CA ARG A 165 32.34 -0.45 -2.15
C ARG A 165 32.28 -1.94 -1.81
N GLY A 166 33.44 -2.58 -1.67
CA GLY A 166 33.54 -3.97 -1.25
C GLY A 166 33.05 -4.16 0.19
N GLN A 167 33.42 -3.26 1.10
CA GLN A 167 32.94 -3.23 2.48
C GLN A 167 31.43 -2.96 2.55
N LEU A 168 30.90 -2.02 1.76
CA LEU A 168 29.45 -1.79 1.65
C LEU A 168 28.72 -3.05 1.21
N PHE A 169 29.19 -3.70 0.14
CA PHE A 169 28.60 -4.95 -0.35
C PHE A 169 28.59 -6.04 0.72
N GLN A 170 29.73 -6.26 1.39
CA GLN A 170 29.83 -7.24 2.47
C GLN A 170 28.89 -6.91 3.63
N HIS A 171 28.81 -5.63 4.01
CA HIS A 171 27.93 -5.16 5.07
C HIS A 171 26.47 -5.47 4.73
N TYR A 172 25.96 -4.96 3.60
CA TYR A 172 24.56 -5.17 3.20
C TYR A 172 24.21 -6.64 2.98
N SER A 173 25.09 -7.39 2.31
CA SER A 173 24.90 -8.83 2.09
C SER A 173 24.80 -9.58 3.42
N SER A 174 25.69 -9.29 4.37
CA SER A 174 25.64 -9.91 5.71
C SER A 174 24.35 -9.58 6.46
N GLN A 175 23.88 -8.32 6.40
CA GLN A 175 22.66 -7.92 7.10
C GLN A 175 21.42 -8.54 6.46
N LEU A 176 21.29 -8.52 5.13
CA LEU A 176 20.15 -9.12 4.45
C LEU A 176 20.12 -10.65 4.62
N GLN A 177 21.28 -11.33 4.66
CA GLN A 177 21.33 -12.76 4.98
C GLN A 177 20.88 -13.07 6.41
N ARG A 178 21.22 -12.20 7.39
CA ARG A 178 20.71 -12.33 8.76
C ARG A 178 19.20 -12.17 8.81
N LEU A 179 18.65 -11.17 8.10
CA LEU A 179 17.20 -10.98 7.96
C LEU A 179 16.55 -12.17 7.27
N ARG A 180 17.13 -12.66 6.17
CA ARG A 180 16.62 -13.81 5.42
C ARG A 180 16.50 -15.07 6.28
N LYS A 181 17.38 -15.23 7.26
CA LYS A 181 17.36 -16.37 8.21
C LYS A 181 16.37 -16.17 9.36
N GLY A 182 16.13 -14.92 9.79
CA GLY A 182 15.39 -14.62 11.03
C GLY A 182 13.98 -14.06 10.85
N LEU A 183 13.68 -13.45 9.70
CA LEU A 183 12.34 -12.91 9.43
C LEU A 183 11.34 -14.04 9.09
N PRO A 184 10.02 -13.79 9.24
CA PRO A 184 8.97 -14.70 8.79
C PRO A 184 9.04 -15.04 7.29
N ASP A 185 8.58 -16.25 6.94
CA ASP A 185 8.68 -16.83 5.58
C ASP A 185 8.12 -15.93 4.47
N ARG A 186 7.11 -15.10 4.77
CA ARG A 186 6.50 -14.19 3.80
C ARG A 186 7.47 -13.15 3.20
N PHE A 187 8.62 -12.92 3.81
CA PHE A 187 9.65 -11.99 3.31
C PHE A 187 10.83 -12.69 2.61
N HIS A 188 10.87 -14.03 2.65
CA HIS A 188 12.01 -14.81 2.19
C HIS A 188 12.21 -14.72 0.68
N SER A 189 11.14 -14.84 -0.11
CA SER A 189 11.19 -14.76 -1.57
C SER A 189 11.73 -13.42 -2.07
N THR A 190 11.30 -12.32 -1.46
CA THR A 190 11.80 -10.98 -1.75
C THR A 190 13.29 -10.88 -1.45
N LEU A 191 13.74 -11.38 -0.30
CA LEU A 191 15.15 -11.37 0.09
C LEU A 191 16.00 -12.29 -0.79
N ASP A 192 15.49 -13.46 -1.20
CA ASP A 192 16.15 -14.37 -2.14
C ASP A 192 16.34 -13.74 -3.52
N THR A 193 15.43 -12.85 -3.92
CA THR A 193 15.52 -12.10 -5.17
C THR A 193 16.44 -10.88 -5.03
N LEU A 194 16.42 -10.22 -3.87
CA LEU A 194 17.14 -8.97 -3.61
C LEU A 194 18.64 -9.18 -3.37
N ILE A 195 19.00 -10.17 -2.55
CA ILE A 195 20.40 -10.42 -2.16
C ILE A 195 21.33 -10.63 -3.37
N PRO A 196 20.97 -11.43 -4.40
CA PRO A 196 21.80 -11.61 -5.60
C PRO A 196 22.00 -10.32 -6.42
N GLN A 197 21.11 -9.32 -6.27
CA GLN A 197 21.16 -8.06 -7.02
C GLN A 197 21.98 -6.98 -6.32
N LEU A 198 22.36 -7.14 -5.05
CA LEU A 198 23.19 -6.19 -4.30
C LEU A 198 24.48 -5.72 -5.01
N PRO A 199 25.18 -6.55 -5.82
CA PRO A 199 26.35 -6.07 -6.55
C PRO A 199 26.03 -4.87 -7.46
N SER A 200 24.81 -4.79 -8.02
CA SER A 200 24.42 -3.72 -8.95
C SER A 200 24.43 -2.32 -8.34
N ILE A 201 24.13 -2.20 -7.04
CA ILE A 201 24.11 -0.93 -6.31
C ILE A 201 25.44 -0.61 -5.62
N CYS A 202 26.33 -1.61 -5.52
CA CYS A 202 27.69 -1.43 -5.00
C CYS A 202 28.72 -1.20 -6.12
N ASP A 203 28.34 -1.43 -7.38
CA ASP A 203 29.19 -1.25 -8.56
C ASP A 203 29.71 0.19 -8.72
N GLU A 204 30.89 0.34 -9.33
CA GLU A 204 31.53 1.65 -9.56
C GLU A 204 30.65 2.64 -10.33
N ASN A 205 29.79 2.13 -11.22
CA ASN A 205 28.89 2.94 -12.05
C ASN A 205 27.62 3.40 -11.33
N TRP A 206 27.34 2.89 -10.12
CA TRP A 206 26.20 3.33 -9.32
C TRP A 206 26.63 4.41 -8.31
N PRO A 207 25.97 5.58 -8.27
CA PRO A 207 26.42 6.68 -7.42
C PRO A 207 26.26 6.36 -5.93
N LEU A 208 27.28 6.76 -5.15
CA LEU A 208 27.18 6.88 -3.69
C LEU A 208 26.88 8.34 -3.36
N VAL A 209 25.81 8.57 -2.61
CA VAL A 209 25.30 9.90 -2.26
C VAL A 209 25.15 10.02 -0.73
N PRO A 210 25.05 11.24 -0.18
CA PRO A 210 24.61 11.42 1.19
C PRO A 210 23.14 11.00 1.32
N ASN A 211 22.87 9.89 2.01
CA ASN A 211 21.51 9.46 2.35
C ASN A 211 21.15 9.94 3.77
N HIS A 212 19.94 10.44 3.92
CA HIS A 212 19.38 10.77 5.22
C HIS A 212 18.80 9.49 5.85
N THR A 213 19.35 9.04 6.97
CA THR A 213 19.00 7.75 7.59
C THR A 213 17.78 7.81 8.52
N ASP A 214 17.38 9.02 8.93
CA ASP A 214 16.23 9.27 9.81
C ASP A 214 15.25 10.28 9.20
N LEU A 215 14.82 10.05 7.96
CA LEU A 215 14.00 11.00 7.19
C LEU A 215 12.51 10.94 7.59
N LEU A 216 12.25 11.31 8.84
CA LEU A 216 10.92 11.36 9.45
C LEU A 216 10.27 12.74 9.27
N GLU A 217 8.95 12.83 9.42
CA GLU A 217 8.18 14.08 9.22
C GLU A 217 8.61 15.26 10.12
N ASN A 218 9.26 15.01 11.25
CA ASN A 218 9.83 16.06 12.10
C ASN A 218 11.08 16.72 11.51
N ASN A 219 11.76 16.04 10.58
CA ASN A 219 12.97 16.52 9.92
C ASN A 219 12.68 17.17 8.55
N ILE A 220 11.42 17.12 8.10
CA ILE A 220 10.97 17.70 6.83
C ILE A 220 10.18 18.96 7.11
N HIS A 221 10.62 20.10 6.58
CA HIS A 221 9.92 21.37 6.70
C HIS A 221 9.16 21.70 5.42
N VAL A 222 7.90 22.09 5.56
CA VAL A 222 7.00 22.48 4.47
C VAL A 222 6.44 23.88 4.66
N ASP A 223 6.16 24.58 3.57
CA ASP A 223 5.30 25.76 3.61
C ASP A 223 3.83 25.27 3.72
N PRO A 224 3.11 25.59 4.81
CA PRO A 224 1.75 25.10 5.02
C PRO A 224 0.74 25.68 4.02
N ASN A 225 1.07 26.74 3.28
CA ASN A 225 0.19 27.36 2.30
C ASN A 225 0.36 26.76 0.90
N THR A 226 1.56 26.28 0.56
CA THR A 226 1.86 25.75 -0.78
C THR A 226 2.11 24.25 -0.79
N GLY A 227 2.44 23.65 0.37
CA GLY A 227 2.87 22.26 0.48
C GLY A 227 4.30 22.00 0.01
N THR A 228 5.03 23.01 -0.46
CA THR A 228 6.41 22.85 -0.93
C THR A 228 7.35 22.52 0.22
N ILE A 229 8.27 21.58 0.03
CA ILE A 229 9.36 21.34 1.00
C ILE A 229 10.32 22.52 0.93
N VAL A 230 10.52 23.20 2.07
CA VAL A 230 11.43 24.35 2.19
C VAL A 230 12.77 23.97 2.82
N GLY A 231 12.86 22.78 3.42
CA GLY A 231 14.15 22.19 3.79
C GLY A 231 14.03 20.90 4.59
N ILE A 232 15.15 20.21 4.67
CA ILE A 232 15.39 18.96 5.39
C ILE A 232 16.47 19.25 6.44
N CYS A 233 16.16 18.92 7.68
CA CYS A 233 16.96 19.23 8.86
C CYS A 233 17.52 17.97 9.53
N ASP A 234 18.47 18.16 10.45
CA ASP A 234 19.11 17.12 11.27
C ASP A 234 19.87 16.01 10.52
N TRP A 235 20.89 16.44 9.75
CA TRP A 235 21.77 15.58 8.97
C TRP A 235 22.84 14.81 9.75
N ARG A 236 22.75 14.75 11.08
CA ARG A 236 23.83 14.24 11.93
C ARG A 236 24.15 12.76 11.69
N ASP A 237 23.12 11.95 11.49
CA ASP A 237 23.26 10.51 11.27
C ASP A 237 23.23 10.13 9.77
N ALA A 238 23.37 11.13 8.88
CA ALA A 238 23.47 10.90 7.45
C ALA A 238 24.71 10.06 7.12
N GLU A 239 24.61 9.27 6.05
CA GLU A 239 25.69 8.38 5.63
C GLU A 239 25.95 8.51 4.13
N VAL A 240 27.16 8.17 3.71
CA VAL A 240 27.45 8.00 2.27
C VAL A 240 27.15 6.55 1.90
N SER A 241 26.11 6.33 1.11
CA SER A 241 25.66 5.00 0.71
C SER A 241 25.05 5.02 -0.70
N PRO A 242 24.73 3.85 -1.30
CA PRO A 242 24.15 3.79 -2.65
C PRO A 242 22.93 4.71 -2.82
N PHE A 243 22.83 5.32 -4.00
CA PHE A 243 21.67 6.13 -4.35
C PHE A 243 20.38 5.30 -4.30
N GLY A 244 19.41 5.78 -3.52
CA GLY A 244 18.09 5.18 -3.36
C GLY A 244 17.84 4.48 -2.02
N MET A 245 18.86 4.33 -1.17
CA MET A 245 18.73 3.62 0.12
C MET A 245 17.70 4.27 1.07
N SER A 246 17.48 5.58 0.98
CA SER A 246 16.51 6.31 1.82
C SER A 246 15.14 6.56 1.15
N LEU A 247 14.93 6.09 -0.09
CA LEU A 247 13.67 6.29 -0.83
C LEU A 247 12.45 5.65 -0.16
N GLY A 248 12.67 4.67 0.72
CA GLY A 248 11.62 4.02 1.51
C GLY A 248 10.75 5.00 2.31
N GLY A 249 11.31 6.15 2.70
CA GLY A 249 10.58 7.19 3.44
C GLY A 249 9.36 7.77 2.71
N LEU A 250 9.25 7.58 1.39
CA LEU A 250 8.03 7.93 0.64
C LEU A 250 6.80 7.25 1.23
N GLU A 251 6.92 5.97 1.58
CA GLU A 251 5.78 5.18 2.06
C GLU A 251 5.22 5.76 3.37
N THR A 252 6.08 6.35 4.20
CA THR A 252 5.69 7.05 5.43
C THR A 252 4.79 8.27 5.15
N MET A 253 4.99 8.99 4.04
CA MET A 253 4.16 10.14 3.67
C MET A 253 2.80 9.75 3.09
N LEU A 254 2.64 8.49 2.70
CA LEU A 254 1.48 7.98 1.98
C LEU A 254 0.47 7.29 2.91
N GLY A 255 0.78 7.18 4.20
CA GLY A 255 -0.09 6.53 5.16
C GLY A 255 0.16 6.98 6.59
N ILE A 256 -0.51 6.32 7.52
CA ILE A 256 -0.34 6.51 8.94
C ILE A 256 -0.15 5.18 9.63
N ARG A 257 0.58 5.23 10.74
CA ARG A 257 0.65 4.12 11.68
C ARG A 257 -0.68 3.99 12.42
N THR A 258 -1.21 2.77 12.50
CA THR A 258 -2.47 2.46 13.20
C THR A 258 -2.24 1.46 14.33
N MET A 259 -3.11 1.50 15.35
CA MET A 259 -3.08 0.56 16.49
C MET A 259 -3.80 -0.77 16.18
N ASN A 260 -4.38 -0.91 14.99
CA ASN A 260 -5.02 -2.14 14.55
C ASN A 260 -3.97 -3.24 14.27
N GLU A 261 -4.45 -4.45 14.03
CA GLU A 261 -3.59 -5.62 13.75
C GLU A 261 -2.66 -5.40 12.54
N HIS A 262 -3.04 -4.56 11.59
CA HIS A 262 -2.25 -4.25 10.40
C HIS A 262 -1.09 -3.27 10.64
N GLY A 263 -1.14 -2.47 11.71
CA GLY A 263 -0.03 -1.57 12.13
C GLY A 263 0.24 -0.37 11.22
N TRP A 264 -0.26 -0.37 9.98
CA TRP A 264 -0.13 0.68 8.98
C TRP A 264 -1.41 0.77 8.14
N THR A 265 -1.80 1.98 7.74
CA THR A 265 -2.93 2.23 6.85
C THR A 265 -2.59 3.36 5.89
N TYR A 266 -2.73 3.10 4.59
CA TYR A 266 -2.47 4.10 3.56
C TYR A 266 -3.65 5.08 3.41
N PHE A 267 -3.36 6.33 2.99
CA PHE A 267 -4.39 7.29 2.63
C PHE A 267 -5.15 6.83 1.38
N PRO A 268 -6.44 7.16 1.21
CA PRO A 268 -7.21 6.72 0.04
C PRO A 268 -6.54 7.00 -1.32
N ASN A 269 -5.87 8.14 -1.47
CA ASN A 269 -5.21 8.57 -2.70
C ASN A 269 -3.72 8.18 -2.79
N HIS A 270 -3.21 7.34 -1.89
CA HIS A 270 -1.79 6.97 -1.83
C HIS A 270 -1.23 6.42 -3.15
N ARG A 271 -2.04 5.68 -3.94
CA ARG A 271 -1.64 5.14 -5.24
C ARG A 271 -1.34 6.24 -6.25
N GLU A 272 -2.21 7.24 -6.31
CA GLU A 272 -2.05 8.39 -7.19
C GLU A 272 -0.81 9.21 -6.81
N LEU A 273 -0.66 9.51 -5.52
CA LEU A 273 0.50 10.24 -4.99
C LEU A 273 1.81 9.48 -5.23
N ARG A 274 1.82 8.16 -5.07
CA ARG A 274 2.99 7.32 -5.37
C ARG A 274 3.33 7.35 -6.87
N GLY A 275 2.33 7.22 -7.73
CA GLY A 275 2.53 7.33 -9.19
C GLY A 275 3.13 8.67 -9.57
N GLN A 276 2.61 9.75 -8.99
CA GLN A 276 3.15 11.10 -9.18
C GLN A 276 4.60 11.24 -8.71
N PHE A 277 4.95 10.70 -7.53
CA PHE A 277 6.33 10.69 -7.06
C PHE A 277 7.26 10.11 -8.12
N TRP A 278 6.97 8.91 -8.64
CA TRP A 278 7.83 8.23 -9.59
C TRP A 278 7.92 8.96 -10.93
N ILE A 279 6.80 9.51 -11.43
CA ILE A 279 6.78 10.35 -12.63
C ILE A 279 7.72 11.55 -12.46
N THR A 280 7.53 12.33 -11.39
CA THR A 280 8.34 13.52 -11.12
C THR A 280 9.81 13.15 -10.89
N PHE A 281 10.07 12.07 -10.14
CA PHE A 281 11.41 11.62 -9.80
C PHE A 281 12.20 11.19 -11.04
N TYR A 282 11.63 10.32 -11.88
CA TYR A 282 12.31 9.85 -13.10
C TYR A 282 12.48 10.95 -14.14
N HIS A 283 11.51 11.86 -14.25
CA HIS A 283 11.67 13.06 -15.07
C HIS A 283 12.84 13.93 -14.57
N CYS A 284 12.95 14.15 -13.25
CA CYS A 284 14.06 14.93 -12.67
C CYS A 284 15.43 14.24 -12.81
N LEU A 285 15.46 12.91 -12.93
CA LEU A 285 16.69 12.17 -13.25
C LEU A 285 17.10 12.27 -14.74
N GLY A 286 16.27 12.86 -15.59
CA GLY A 286 16.50 12.94 -17.04
C GLY A 286 16.07 11.68 -17.79
N GLU A 287 14.94 11.09 -17.40
CA GLU A 287 14.39 9.83 -17.93
C GLU A 287 15.28 8.62 -17.62
N ALA A 288 15.18 8.15 -16.37
CA ALA A 288 15.96 7.01 -15.89
C ALA A 288 15.78 5.75 -16.77
N SER A 289 16.89 5.20 -17.23
CA SER A 289 16.90 3.94 -17.98
C SER A 289 16.38 2.77 -17.13
N LYS A 290 15.96 1.69 -17.80
CA LYS A 290 15.47 0.48 -17.13
C LYS A 290 16.48 -0.12 -16.13
N LEU A 291 17.78 -0.03 -16.43
CA LEU A 291 18.83 -0.49 -15.51
C LEU A 291 18.93 0.43 -14.28
N GLN A 292 18.85 1.76 -14.46
CA GLN A 292 18.83 2.70 -13.35
C GLN A 292 17.59 2.50 -12.47
N GLN A 293 16.41 2.30 -13.06
CA GLN A 293 15.19 2.00 -12.31
C GLN A 293 15.32 0.72 -11.48
N GLN A 294 15.94 -0.33 -12.03
CA GLN A 294 16.23 -1.57 -11.30
C GLN A 294 17.19 -1.32 -10.12
N CYS A 295 18.30 -0.61 -10.32
CA CYS A 295 19.23 -0.29 -9.24
C CYS A 295 18.57 0.59 -8.15
N ILE A 296 17.73 1.56 -8.54
CA ILE A 296 16.94 2.38 -7.62
C ILE A 296 16.05 1.49 -6.76
N GLU A 297 15.36 0.53 -7.36
CA GLU A 297 14.48 -0.39 -6.64
C GLU A 297 15.26 -1.31 -5.69
N VAL A 298 16.39 -1.87 -6.15
CA VAL A 298 17.28 -2.68 -5.31
C VAL A 298 17.76 -1.88 -4.10
N ALA A 299 18.18 -0.62 -4.29
CA ALA A 299 18.60 0.25 -3.20
C ALA A 299 17.44 0.58 -2.25
N ARG A 300 16.27 0.94 -2.78
CA ARG A 300 15.06 1.25 -1.99
C ARG A 300 14.64 0.08 -1.12
N LEU A 301 14.55 -1.12 -1.69
CA LEU A 301 14.16 -2.33 -0.96
C LEU A 301 15.22 -2.73 0.08
N THR A 302 16.50 -2.59 -0.26
CA THR A 302 17.60 -2.84 0.69
C THR A 302 17.47 -1.91 1.89
N GLY A 303 17.28 -0.60 1.66
CA GLY A 303 17.06 0.38 2.71
C GLY A 303 15.87 0.05 3.61
N LEU A 304 14.71 -0.26 3.02
CA LEU A 304 13.50 -0.63 3.75
C LEU A 304 13.70 -1.84 4.66
N PHE A 305 14.38 -2.89 4.17
CA PHE A 305 14.71 -4.07 4.98
C PHE A 305 15.67 -3.76 6.12
N LEU A 306 16.71 -2.97 5.87
CA LEU A 306 17.69 -2.62 6.89
C LEU A 306 17.07 -1.75 7.99
N GLU A 307 16.18 -0.84 7.62
CA GLU A 307 15.51 0.06 8.56
C GLU A 307 14.44 -0.66 9.41
N ASN A 308 13.66 -1.56 8.80
CA ASN A 308 12.45 -2.10 9.43
C ASN A 308 12.52 -3.60 9.75
N GLY A 309 13.57 -4.29 9.31
CA GLY A 309 13.76 -5.73 9.50
C GLY A 309 14.42 -6.11 10.83
N PHE A 310 14.96 -5.15 11.57
CA PHE A 310 15.62 -5.41 12.85
C PHE A 310 14.93 -4.70 14.01
N VAL A 311 15.00 -5.31 15.20
CA VAL A 311 14.60 -4.72 16.48
C VAL A 311 15.79 -4.76 17.43
N GLN A 312 15.99 -3.69 18.17
CA GLN A 312 17.03 -3.60 19.19
C GLN A 312 16.55 -4.25 20.50
N ASP A 313 17.34 -5.16 21.08
CA ASP A 313 17.07 -5.73 22.40
C ASP A 313 17.53 -4.83 23.56
N GLU A 314 17.22 -5.22 24.79
CA GLU A 314 17.58 -4.48 26.02
C GLU A 314 19.10 -4.29 26.20
N HIS A 315 19.91 -5.10 25.53
CA HIS A 315 21.38 -5.03 25.57
C HIS A 315 21.96 -4.23 24.41
N GLY A 316 21.11 -3.70 23.52
CA GLY A 316 21.50 -2.90 22.38
C GLY A 316 21.82 -3.71 21.11
N ASN A 317 21.62 -5.04 21.11
CA ASN A 317 21.89 -5.86 19.93
C ASN A 317 20.72 -5.79 18.94
N MET A 318 21.03 -5.74 17.65
CA MET A 318 20.03 -5.77 16.58
C MET A 318 19.69 -7.21 16.22
N ASN A 319 18.45 -7.62 16.47
CA ASN A 319 17.91 -8.94 16.16
C ASN A 319 16.85 -8.85 15.06
N PRO A 320 16.69 -9.87 14.19
CA PRO A 320 15.60 -9.88 13.21
C PRO A 320 14.24 -9.70 13.88
N ALA A 321 13.40 -8.87 13.28
CA ALA A 321 12.07 -8.54 13.78
C ALA A 321 11.11 -9.74 13.70
N THR A 322 10.10 -9.75 14.57
CA THR A 322 9.06 -10.80 14.64
C THR A 322 7.71 -10.26 14.20
N GLU A 323 6.69 -11.12 14.04
CA GLU A 323 5.32 -10.70 13.69
C GLU A 323 4.67 -9.72 14.70
N GLU A 324 5.19 -9.70 15.92
CA GLU A 324 4.78 -8.76 16.96
C GLU A 324 5.44 -7.39 16.80
N SER A 325 6.53 -7.31 16.04
CA SER A 325 7.27 -6.07 15.80
C SER A 325 6.48 -5.12 14.92
N LEU A 326 6.22 -3.95 15.47
CA LEU A 326 5.49 -2.88 14.82
C LEU A 326 6.11 -2.44 13.49
N ASP A 327 7.44 -2.46 13.36
CA ASP A 327 8.15 -2.06 12.13
C ASP A 327 8.07 -3.16 11.05
N LEU A 328 7.99 -4.43 11.45
CA LEU A 328 7.78 -5.53 10.51
C LEU A 328 6.37 -5.52 9.91
N ARG A 329 5.38 -5.02 10.64
CA ARG A 329 4.01 -4.83 10.11
C ARG A 329 3.98 -3.74 9.05
N TYR A 330 4.68 -2.62 9.28
CA TYR A 330 4.87 -1.58 8.27
C TYR A 330 5.55 -2.14 7.02
N LEU A 331 6.65 -2.87 7.19
CA LEU A 331 7.35 -3.52 6.09
C LEU A 331 6.43 -4.48 5.31
N GLY A 332 5.61 -5.26 6.03
CA GLY A 332 4.59 -6.13 5.43
C GLY A 332 3.54 -5.38 4.60
N ALA A 333 3.08 -4.22 5.05
CA ALA A 333 2.14 -3.39 4.30
C ALA A 333 2.75 -2.85 3.00
N VAL A 334 4.01 -2.43 3.03
CA VAL A 334 4.74 -1.96 1.84
C VAL A 334 4.90 -3.08 0.80
N PHE A 335 5.24 -4.29 1.24
CA PHE A 335 5.47 -5.42 0.33
C PHE A 335 4.21 -6.08 -0.20
N LYS A 336 3.09 -6.08 0.53
CA LYS A 336 1.79 -6.52 0.03
C LYS A 336 1.31 -5.71 -1.19
N MET A 337 1.78 -4.48 -1.34
CA MET A 337 1.40 -3.59 -2.44
C MET A 337 2.45 -3.58 -3.57
N SER A 338 3.73 -3.83 -3.23
CA SER A 338 4.85 -3.85 -4.19
C SER A 338 4.85 -5.09 -5.10
N SER A 339 4.19 -6.18 -4.70
CA SER A 339 4.03 -7.39 -5.53
C SER A 339 3.22 -7.16 -6.82
N ILE A 340 2.60 -5.99 -6.98
CA ILE A 340 1.77 -5.67 -8.15
C ILE A 340 2.41 -4.60 -9.07
N VAL A 341 3.60 -4.06 -8.76
CA VAL A 341 4.15 -2.86 -9.46
C VAL A 341 5.46 -3.11 -10.23
N SER A 342 6.12 -4.27 -10.10
CA SER A 342 7.39 -4.51 -10.81
C SER A 342 7.22 -5.09 -12.23
N ALA A 343 6.54 -4.38 -13.13
CA ALA A 343 6.51 -4.76 -14.54
C ALA A 343 7.92 -4.63 -15.18
N ASP A 344 8.44 -5.70 -15.80
CA ASP A 344 9.71 -5.66 -16.55
C ASP A 344 9.50 -5.11 -17.98
N ARG A 345 10.59 -4.97 -18.76
CA ARG A 345 10.75 -4.28 -20.05
C ARG A 345 9.65 -4.47 -21.12
N ALA A 346 8.75 -5.44 -20.97
CA ALA A 346 7.62 -5.74 -21.87
C ALA A 346 6.24 -5.29 -21.35
N GLY A 347 6.18 -4.65 -20.16
CA GLY A 347 4.92 -4.28 -19.49
C GLY A 347 4.25 -5.43 -18.73
N VAL A 348 4.75 -6.66 -18.83
CA VAL A 348 4.17 -7.84 -18.17
C VAL A 348 4.50 -7.84 -16.66
N PRO A 349 3.52 -8.08 -15.77
CA PRO A 349 3.73 -8.07 -14.32
C PRO A 349 4.74 -9.13 -13.83
N LEU A 350 5.48 -8.80 -12.77
CA LEU A 350 6.32 -9.77 -12.06
C LEU A 350 5.42 -10.77 -11.34
N ILE A 351 5.62 -12.06 -11.63
CA ILE A 351 5.02 -13.14 -10.82
C ILE A 351 6.11 -13.65 -9.88
N THR A 352 5.86 -13.53 -8.58
CA THR A 352 6.77 -13.95 -7.50
C THR A 352 6.12 -14.97 -6.56
N SER A 353 4.80 -15.11 -6.65
CA SER A 353 3.96 -16.06 -5.93
C SER A 353 2.82 -16.54 -6.82
N LEU A 354 2.33 -17.76 -6.59
CA LEU A 354 1.09 -18.22 -7.22
C LEU A 354 -0.14 -17.42 -6.74
N GLN A 355 -0.03 -16.72 -5.60
CA GLN A 355 -1.07 -15.80 -5.11
C GLN A 355 -1.18 -14.53 -5.95
N ASP A 356 -0.15 -14.20 -6.75
CA ASP A 356 -0.17 -13.06 -7.68
C ASP A 356 -1.07 -13.37 -8.90
N LEU A 357 -1.46 -14.63 -9.09
CA LEU A 357 -2.25 -15.12 -10.21
C LEU A 357 -3.59 -15.68 -9.74
N THR A 358 -4.65 -15.41 -10.50
CA THR A 358 -5.82 -16.28 -10.47
C THR A 358 -5.56 -17.44 -11.43
N ILE A 359 -5.61 -18.68 -10.94
CA ILE A 359 -5.30 -19.89 -11.72
C ILE A 359 -6.54 -20.78 -11.77
N ILE A 360 -6.91 -21.21 -12.97
CA ILE A 360 -8.06 -22.07 -13.23
C ILE A 360 -7.58 -23.28 -14.03
N GLU A 361 -7.73 -24.46 -13.44
CA GLU A 361 -7.41 -25.75 -14.05
C GLU A 361 -8.70 -26.42 -14.54
N ALA A 362 -8.79 -26.70 -15.83
CA ALA A 362 -9.91 -27.44 -16.41
C ALA A 362 -9.57 -28.93 -16.51
N PHE A 363 -10.48 -29.81 -16.07
CA PHE A 363 -10.29 -31.26 -16.08
C PHE A 363 -11.33 -31.94 -16.99
N ASP A 364 -10.92 -32.97 -17.71
CA ASP A 364 -11.88 -33.90 -18.31
C ASP A 364 -12.47 -34.82 -17.21
N ALA A 365 -13.69 -35.31 -17.42
CA ALA A 365 -14.39 -36.12 -16.41
C ALA A 365 -13.60 -37.38 -16.06
N GLY A 366 -13.18 -37.50 -14.79
CA GLY A 366 -12.40 -38.64 -14.28
C GLY A 366 -10.89 -38.56 -14.52
N ALA A 367 -10.36 -37.43 -15.03
CA ALA A 367 -8.93 -37.21 -15.18
C ALA A 367 -8.30 -36.64 -13.90
N ASN A 368 -7.11 -37.13 -13.55
CA ASN A 368 -6.30 -36.60 -12.44
C ASN A 368 -5.35 -35.47 -12.86
N GLU A 369 -5.21 -35.23 -14.16
CA GLU A 369 -4.39 -34.17 -14.74
C GLU A 369 -5.27 -33.16 -15.48
N PRO A 370 -4.95 -31.85 -15.41
CA PRO A 370 -5.73 -30.83 -16.08
C PRO A 370 -5.54 -30.90 -17.59
N LYS A 371 -6.65 -30.74 -18.32
CA LYS A 371 -6.69 -30.61 -19.78
C LYS A 371 -5.97 -29.34 -20.25
N TYR A 372 -6.18 -28.25 -19.52
CA TYR A 372 -5.47 -26.99 -19.69
C TYR A 372 -5.58 -26.16 -18.39
N THR A 373 -4.61 -25.29 -18.20
CA THR A 373 -4.51 -24.32 -17.12
C THR A 373 -4.55 -22.93 -17.72
N THR A 374 -5.53 -22.12 -17.31
CA THR A 374 -5.58 -20.68 -17.59
C THR A 374 -5.21 -19.90 -16.34
N PHE A 375 -4.61 -18.73 -16.53
CA PHE A 375 -4.26 -17.87 -15.42
C PHE A 375 -4.22 -16.41 -15.86
N TYR A 376 -4.47 -15.52 -14.91
CA TYR A 376 -4.40 -14.10 -15.18
C TYR A 376 -3.96 -13.29 -13.97
N VAL A 377 -3.48 -12.08 -14.25
CA VAL A 377 -3.17 -11.04 -13.27
C VAL A 377 -3.81 -9.74 -13.71
N LEU A 378 -4.40 -9.03 -12.75
CA LEU A 378 -4.88 -7.66 -12.91
C LEU A 378 -3.92 -6.73 -12.20
N THR A 379 -3.40 -5.73 -12.90
CA THR A 379 -2.56 -4.70 -12.26
C THR A 379 -3.41 -3.72 -11.46
N PRO A 380 -2.81 -2.91 -10.57
CA PRO A 380 -3.55 -1.88 -9.84
C PRO A 380 -4.17 -0.82 -10.75
N GLU A 381 -3.66 -0.68 -11.98
CA GLU A 381 -4.18 0.19 -13.02
C GLU A 381 -5.33 -0.45 -13.81
N ASP A 382 -5.83 -1.63 -13.42
CA ASP A 382 -6.83 -2.41 -14.15
C ASP A 382 -6.33 -2.90 -15.52
N ASP A 383 -5.03 -3.15 -15.72
CA ASP A 383 -4.55 -3.87 -16.91
C ASP A 383 -4.64 -5.37 -16.67
N LEU A 384 -5.31 -6.10 -17.58
CA LEU A 384 -5.39 -7.55 -17.52
C LEU A 384 -4.27 -8.19 -18.35
N TYR A 385 -3.57 -9.15 -17.75
CA TYR A 385 -2.68 -10.07 -18.46
C TYR A 385 -3.21 -11.49 -18.29
N PHE A 386 -3.39 -12.20 -19.39
CA PHE A 386 -3.95 -13.55 -19.43
C PHE A 386 -2.96 -14.51 -20.09
N GLY A 387 -2.89 -15.73 -19.56
CA GLY A 387 -2.07 -16.82 -20.09
C GLY A 387 -2.78 -18.16 -20.02
N GLU A 388 -2.34 -19.09 -20.86
CA GLU A 388 -2.87 -20.44 -20.96
C GLU A 388 -1.74 -21.43 -21.27
N THR A 389 -1.89 -22.67 -20.79
CA THR A 389 -1.00 -23.79 -21.11
C THR A 389 -1.68 -25.13 -20.90
N ALA A 390 -1.18 -26.18 -21.57
CA ALA A 390 -1.61 -27.56 -21.34
C ALA A 390 -0.98 -28.20 -20.08
N LYS A 391 0.04 -27.56 -19.49
CA LYS A 391 0.70 -28.05 -18.26
C LYS A 391 -0.16 -27.81 -17.02
N GLY A 392 -0.06 -28.67 -16.03
CA GLY A 392 -0.67 -28.42 -14.72
C GLY A 392 0.04 -27.33 -13.93
N LYS A 393 -0.66 -26.70 -12.97
CA LYS A 393 -0.13 -25.52 -12.24
C LYS A 393 1.15 -25.80 -11.46
N ARG A 394 1.37 -27.06 -11.06
CA ARG A 394 2.54 -27.54 -10.29
C ARG A 394 3.77 -27.79 -11.15
N GLU A 395 3.61 -27.86 -12.47
CA GLU A 395 4.68 -28.12 -13.44
C GLU A 395 5.29 -26.84 -14.00
N LEU A 396 4.67 -25.69 -13.71
CA LEU A 396 5.05 -24.38 -14.23
C LEU A 396 5.95 -23.64 -13.24
N THR A 397 7.07 -23.13 -13.75
CA THR A 397 7.89 -22.13 -13.07
C THR A 397 7.26 -20.74 -13.19
N PHE A 398 7.61 -19.81 -12.28
CA PHE A 398 7.13 -18.42 -12.38
C PHE A 398 7.59 -17.71 -13.66
N GLU A 399 8.74 -18.09 -14.20
CA GLU A 399 9.22 -17.59 -15.50
C GLU A 399 8.34 -18.10 -16.65
N GLU A 400 7.92 -19.37 -16.62
CA GLU A 400 6.97 -19.90 -17.61
C GLU A 400 5.59 -19.25 -17.51
N TYR A 401 5.05 -19.03 -16.30
CA TYR A 401 3.82 -18.26 -16.13
C TYR A 401 3.95 -16.88 -16.77
N ARG A 402 5.04 -16.16 -16.47
CA ARG A 402 5.29 -14.83 -17.01
C ARG A 402 5.44 -14.82 -18.53
N ALA A 403 6.18 -15.77 -19.10
CA ALA A 403 6.40 -15.86 -20.54
C ALA A 403 5.11 -16.09 -21.34
N LEU A 404 4.10 -16.68 -20.70
CA LEU A 404 2.80 -16.98 -21.28
C LEU A 404 1.77 -15.84 -21.09
N LEU A 405 1.99 -14.94 -20.13
CA LEU A 405 1.11 -13.79 -19.91
C LEU A 405 1.16 -12.81 -21.08
N LYS A 406 -0.02 -12.47 -21.61
CA LYS A 406 -0.20 -11.46 -22.64
C LYS A 406 -1.22 -10.44 -22.19
N ARG A 407 -0.92 -9.16 -22.42
CA ARG A 407 -1.88 -8.07 -22.16
C ARG A 407 -3.13 -8.29 -23.01
N VAL A 408 -4.28 -8.25 -22.35
CA VAL A 408 -5.60 -8.30 -22.97
C VAL A 408 -6.07 -6.87 -23.25
N SER A 409 -6.71 -6.64 -24.40
CA SER A 409 -7.27 -5.34 -24.71
C SER A 409 -8.45 -5.01 -23.79
N ASP A 410 -8.54 -3.78 -23.30
CA ASP A 410 -9.69 -3.31 -22.52
C ASP A 410 -11.03 -3.54 -23.25
N ASP A 411 -11.04 -3.50 -24.58
CA ASP A 411 -12.24 -3.74 -25.39
C ASP A 411 -12.79 -5.18 -25.27
N GLU A 412 -11.94 -6.14 -24.90
CA GLU A 412 -12.34 -7.55 -24.76
C GLU A 412 -12.95 -7.85 -23.38
N ILE A 413 -12.81 -6.95 -22.41
CA ILE A 413 -13.14 -7.23 -20.99
C ILE A 413 -14.00 -6.15 -20.33
N TYR A 414 -13.74 -4.88 -20.62
CA TYR A 414 -14.39 -3.76 -19.93
C TYR A 414 -15.34 -3.05 -20.88
N PRO A 415 -16.66 -3.03 -20.59
CA PRO A 415 -17.59 -2.29 -21.41
C PRO A 415 -17.34 -0.79 -21.25
N ARG A 416 -17.55 -0.03 -22.33
CA ARG A 416 -17.56 1.43 -22.25
C ARG A 416 -18.68 1.86 -21.32
N ALA A 417 -18.40 2.85 -20.47
CA ALA A 417 -19.43 3.43 -19.63
C ALA A 417 -20.53 4.04 -20.53
N PRO A 418 -21.80 3.59 -20.42
CA PRO A 418 -22.90 4.16 -21.19
C PRO A 418 -23.05 5.66 -20.91
N THR A 419 -23.38 6.43 -21.95
CA THR A 419 -23.57 7.89 -21.84
C THR A 419 -25.03 8.27 -21.57
N ASP A 420 -25.95 7.34 -21.84
CA ASP A 420 -27.39 7.44 -21.68
C ASP A 420 -27.91 6.91 -20.35
N LEU A 421 -27.04 6.24 -19.57
CA LEU A 421 -27.34 5.75 -18.23
C LEU A 421 -26.53 6.52 -17.19
N GLN A 422 -27.22 7.09 -16.20
CA GLN A 422 -26.55 7.69 -15.04
C GLN A 422 -26.03 6.57 -14.13
N LEU A 423 -24.72 6.35 -14.17
CA LEU A 423 -24.04 5.41 -13.29
C LEU A 423 -23.76 6.04 -11.92
N THR A 424 -23.95 5.25 -10.87
CA THR A 424 -23.48 5.52 -9.53
C THR A 424 -21.99 5.21 -9.48
N ILE A 425 -21.15 6.24 -9.32
CA ILE A 425 -19.72 6.05 -9.14
C ILE A 425 -19.44 5.78 -7.67
N ALA A 426 -18.78 4.66 -7.38
CA ALA A 426 -18.47 4.29 -6.01
C ALA A 426 -17.51 5.31 -5.36
N PRO A 427 -17.71 5.66 -4.08
CA PRO A 427 -16.80 6.56 -3.36
C PRO A 427 -15.35 6.07 -3.39
N ALA A 428 -14.41 6.98 -3.59
CA ALA A 428 -12.99 6.64 -3.75
C ALA A 428 -12.36 6.13 -2.44
N GLU A 429 -12.97 6.42 -1.29
CA GLU A 429 -12.47 6.04 0.03
C GLU A 429 -12.80 4.60 0.42
N LEU A 430 -13.66 3.91 -0.35
CA LEU A 430 -13.94 2.49 -0.14
C LEU A 430 -12.76 1.65 -0.64
N ASP A 431 -12.06 1.01 0.29
CA ASP A 431 -10.96 0.09 0.03
C ASP A 431 -11.37 -1.38 0.27
N ASP A 432 -10.43 -2.30 0.01
CA ASP A 432 -10.63 -3.75 0.11
C ASP A 432 -10.98 -4.23 1.53
N SER A 433 -10.90 -3.37 2.56
CA SER A 433 -11.30 -3.68 3.94
C SER A 433 -12.76 -3.35 4.24
N ASN A 434 -13.37 -2.47 3.44
CA ASN A 434 -14.73 -1.97 3.66
C ASN A 434 -15.69 -2.30 2.49
N ALA A 435 -15.15 -2.70 1.35
CA ALA A 435 -15.90 -3.04 0.16
C ALA A 435 -15.25 -4.20 -0.62
N PHE A 436 -16.08 -4.87 -1.41
CA PHE A 436 -15.66 -5.93 -2.33
C PHE A 436 -15.76 -5.43 -3.77
N ASP A 437 -14.62 -5.32 -4.44
CA ASP A 437 -14.54 -4.98 -5.86
C ASP A 437 -14.78 -6.23 -6.71
N LYS A 438 -16.02 -6.43 -7.16
CA LYS A 438 -16.37 -7.50 -8.08
C LYS A 438 -15.87 -7.17 -9.49
N ARG A 439 -14.81 -7.87 -9.91
CA ARG A 439 -14.18 -7.78 -11.24
C ARG A 439 -14.86 -8.70 -12.27
N PRO A 440 -14.64 -8.51 -13.59
CA PRO A 440 -15.18 -9.42 -14.60
C PRO A 440 -14.75 -10.87 -14.36
N GLY A 441 -15.68 -11.81 -14.45
CA GLY A 441 -15.37 -13.24 -14.37
C GLY A 441 -14.69 -13.73 -15.66
N LEU A 442 -13.48 -14.27 -15.56
CA LEU A 442 -12.66 -14.65 -16.72
C LEU A 442 -12.59 -16.17 -16.96
N ASN A 443 -13.40 -16.93 -16.23
CA ASN A 443 -13.44 -18.41 -16.27
C ASN A 443 -13.74 -18.96 -17.68
N CYS A 444 -14.44 -18.20 -18.50
CA CYS A 444 -14.78 -18.56 -19.88
C CYS A 444 -14.08 -17.68 -20.92
N TYR A 445 -13.16 -16.80 -20.51
CA TYR A 445 -12.58 -15.77 -21.37
C TYR A 445 -12.00 -16.35 -22.65
N GLU A 446 -11.19 -17.41 -22.57
CA GLU A 446 -10.56 -18.01 -23.75
C GLU A 446 -11.60 -18.54 -24.75
N SER A 447 -12.65 -19.21 -24.27
CA SER A 447 -13.74 -19.72 -25.13
C SER A 447 -14.59 -18.60 -25.74
N MET A 448 -14.63 -17.43 -25.10
CA MET A 448 -15.44 -16.29 -25.51
C MET A 448 -14.63 -15.17 -26.14
N LYS A 449 -13.33 -15.38 -26.34
CA LYS A 449 -12.41 -14.37 -26.87
C LYS A 449 -12.85 -13.91 -28.25
N GLY A 450 -12.84 -12.60 -28.47
CA GLY A 450 -13.34 -11.96 -29.69
C GLY A 450 -14.87 -11.84 -29.78
N THR A 451 -15.61 -12.24 -28.76
CA THR A 451 -17.04 -11.94 -28.61
C THR A 451 -17.26 -10.76 -27.65
N ASP A 452 -18.48 -10.24 -27.59
CA ASP A 452 -18.89 -9.20 -26.64
C ASP A 452 -19.36 -9.75 -25.28
N TYR A 453 -19.24 -11.07 -25.04
CA TYR A 453 -19.82 -11.73 -23.88
C TYR A 453 -19.34 -11.15 -22.53
N VAL A 454 -18.02 -11.05 -22.31
CA VAL A 454 -17.45 -10.57 -21.03
C VAL A 454 -17.78 -9.09 -20.79
N PRO A 455 -17.57 -8.16 -21.75
CA PRO A 455 -17.97 -6.78 -21.56
C PRO A 455 -19.48 -6.64 -21.33
N LYS A 456 -20.29 -7.40 -22.07
CA LYS A 456 -21.75 -7.36 -21.96
C LYS A 456 -22.23 -7.91 -20.62
N SER A 457 -21.61 -8.96 -20.06
CA SER A 457 -21.99 -9.48 -18.74
C SER A 457 -21.74 -8.44 -17.64
N VAL A 458 -20.61 -7.72 -17.69
CA VAL A 458 -20.30 -6.64 -16.74
C VAL A 458 -21.30 -5.49 -16.86
N LEU A 459 -21.68 -5.12 -18.08
CA LEU A 459 -22.65 -4.05 -18.35
C LEU A 459 -24.08 -4.44 -17.96
N ASP A 460 -24.49 -5.67 -18.22
CA ASP A 460 -25.79 -6.19 -17.83
C ASP A 460 -25.90 -6.19 -16.29
N GLU A 461 -24.91 -6.73 -15.57
CA GLU A 461 -24.91 -6.77 -14.11
C GLU A 461 -24.85 -5.36 -13.48
N THR A 462 -23.85 -4.56 -13.86
CA THR A 462 -24.01 -3.14 -14.23
C THR A 462 -25.37 -2.49 -13.95
N THR A 463 -26.17 -2.58 -15.00
CA THR A 463 -27.48 -1.97 -15.16
C THR A 463 -28.50 -2.56 -14.18
N ILE A 464 -28.39 -3.85 -13.87
CA ILE A 464 -29.27 -4.51 -12.88
C ILE A 464 -29.03 -3.95 -11.49
N MET A 465 -27.79 -3.82 -11.05
CA MET A 465 -27.48 -3.27 -9.72
C MET A 465 -27.93 -1.83 -9.58
N GLU A 466 -27.74 -1.00 -10.61
CA GLU A 466 -28.28 0.38 -10.63
C GLU A 466 -29.80 0.42 -10.49
N LYS A 467 -30.52 -0.58 -11.00
CA LYS A 467 -31.98 -0.68 -10.88
C LYS A 467 -32.40 -1.19 -9.51
N VAL A 468 -31.79 -2.27 -9.04
CA VAL A 468 -32.12 -2.96 -7.78
C VAL A 468 -31.82 -2.07 -6.56
N SER A 469 -30.73 -1.29 -6.61
CA SER A 469 -30.25 -0.52 -5.46
C SER A 469 -30.92 0.85 -5.29
N LYS A 470 -31.87 1.23 -6.15
CA LYS A 470 -32.68 2.46 -5.98
C LYS A 470 -33.49 2.46 -4.69
N ILE A 471 -34.00 1.29 -4.29
CA ILE A 471 -34.67 1.08 -3.01
C ILE A 471 -33.90 -0.03 -2.29
N PRO A 472 -33.01 0.30 -1.35
CA PRO A 472 -32.21 -0.69 -0.66
C PRO A 472 -33.09 -1.72 0.08
N HIS A 473 -32.77 -3.00 -0.08
CA HIS A 473 -33.41 -4.11 0.64
C HIS A 473 -32.41 -4.75 1.61
N PRO A 474 -32.76 -5.02 2.88
CA PRO A 474 -31.82 -5.50 3.90
C PRO A 474 -31.20 -6.87 3.60
N ASN A 475 -31.83 -7.68 2.75
CA ASN A 475 -31.37 -9.02 2.37
C ASN A 475 -30.85 -9.11 0.92
N ILE A 476 -30.46 -7.97 0.34
CA ILE A 476 -29.73 -7.89 -0.94
C ILE A 476 -28.43 -7.13 -0.67
N VAL A 477 -27.34 -7.58 -1.29
CA VAL A 477 -26.03 -6.92 -1.12
C VAL A 477 -26.11 -5.44 -1.42
N LYS A 478 -25.49 -4.64 -0.54
CA LYS A 478 -25.42 -3.20 -0.76
C LYS A 478 -24.46 -2.91 -1.90
N TYR A 479 -24.94 -2.17 -2.88
CA TYR A 479 -24.16 -1.64 -3.99
C TYR A 479 -23.71 -0.22 -3.67
N TYR A 480 -22.41 0.03 -3.77
CA TYR A 480 -21.84 1.35 -3.57
C TYR A 480 -21.68 2.14 -4.87
N GLY A 481 -21.78 1.46 -6.02
CA GLY A 481 -21.51 2.03 -7.35
C GLY A 481 -20.51 1.18 -8.13
N CYS A 482 -20.12 1.64 -9.32
CA CYS A 482 -19.06 1.02 -10.11
C CYS A 482 -17.75 1.82 -10.08
N ARG A 483 -16.64 1.14 -10.37
CA ARG A 483 -15.38 1.78 -10.74
C ARG A 483 -15.36 2.03 -12.24
N VAL A 484 -15.02 3.26 -12.61
CA VAL A 484 -14.83 3.65 -14.01
C VAL A 484 -13.39 4.12 -14.20
N ASN A 485 -12.67 3.44 -15.08
CA ASN A 485 -11.30 3.77 -15.43
C ASN A 485 -11.17 3.74 -16.96
N ARG A 486 -10.41 4.68 -17.53
CA ARG A 486 -10.26 4.84 -19.00
C ARG A 486 -11.61 4.90 -19.76
N GLY A 487 -12.65 5.45 -19.13
CA GLY A 487 -14.00 5.53 -19.70
C GLY A 487 -14.76 4.19 -19.77
N ARG A 488 -14.34 3.19 -19.00
CA ARG A 488 -14.91 1.84 -18.98
C ARG A 488 -15.20 1.38 -17.56
N ILE A 489 -16.18 0.49 -17.41
CA ILE A 489 -16.55 -0.08 -16.13
C ILE A 489 -15.57 -1.22 -15.81
N THR A 490 -14.75 -1.06 -14.77
CA THR A 490 -13.70 -2.02 -14.41
C THR A 490 -14.04 -2.89 -13.20
N ALA A 491 -15.02 -2.48 -12.38
CA ALA A 491 -15.52 -3.24 -11.25
C ALA A 491 -16.91 -2.77 -10.78
N LEU A 492 -17.66 -3.65 -10.13
CA LEU A 492 -18.80 -3.28 -9.27
C LEU A 492 -18.32 -3.28 -7.82
N VAL A 493 -18.64 -2.24 -7.05
CA VAL A 493 -18.23 -2.10 -5.66
C VAL A 493 -19.41 -2.48 -4.75
N LEU A 494 -19.24 -3.58 -4.03
CA LEU A 494 -20.26 -4.20 -3.19
C LEU A 494 -19.85 -4.15 -1.72
N GLU A 495 -20.81 -4.34 -0.82
CA GLU A 495 -20.51 -4.60 0.59
C GLU A 495 -19.66 -5.86 0.76
N LEU A 496 -18.58 -5.73 1.54
CA LEU A 496 -17.76 -6.86 1.94
C LEU A 496 -18.53 -7.68 2.98
N LEU A 497 -18.64 -8.98 2.73
CA LEU A 497 -19.36 -9.95 3.54
C LEU A 497 -18.45 -11.16 3.80
N ASP A 498 -18.63 -11.83 4.94
CA ASP A 498 -17.61 -12.78 5.43
C ASP A 498 -17.70 -14.17 4.80
N GLN A 499 -18.87 -14.83 4.86
CA GLN A 499 -19.02 -16.25 4.52
C GLN A 499 -20.28 -16.51 3.66
N THR A 500 -20.13 -17.38 2.65
CA THR A 500 -21.27 -17.93 1.91
C THR A 500 -22.04 -18.93 2.77
N LEU A 501 -23.29 -19.22 2.40
CA LEU A 501 -24.14 -20.18 3.12
C LEU A 501 -23.56 -21.60 3.01
N THR A 502 -22.89 -21.95 1.90
CA THR A 502 -22.12 -23.19 1.77
C THR A 502 -21.03 -23.28 2.84
N GLN A 503 -20.18 -22.25 2.96
CA GLN A 503 -19.12 -22.20 3.96
C GLN A 503 -19.69 -22.24 5.39
N PHE A 504 -20.76 -21.49 5.64
CA PHE A 504 -21.44 -21.45 6.92
C PHE A 504 -21.99 -22.83 7.33
N LYS A 505 -22.47 -23.63 6.36
CA LYS A 505 -22.89 -25.02 6.60
C LYS A 505 -21.68 -25.93 6.89
N SER A 506 -20.61 -25.82 6.10
CA SER A 506 -19.38 -26.60 6.29
C SER A 506 -18.72 -26.36 7.65
N ASP A 507 -18.83 -25.14 8.19
CA ASP A 507 -18.40 -24.78 9.55
C ASP A 507 -19.31 -25.36 10.66
N GLY A 508 -20.37 -26.09 10.30
CA GLY A 508 -21.34 -26.65 11.25
C GLY A 508 -22.26 -25.61 11.89
N LYS A 509 -22.24 -24.35 11.43
CA LYS A 509 -22.97 -23.23 12.04
C LYS A 509 -24.46 -23.19 11.65
N LEU A 510 -24.88 -23.99 10.66
CA LEU A 510 -26.25 -23.98 10.15
C LEU A 510 -27.34 -24.20 11.23
N GLN A 511 -27.02 -24.96 12.28
CA GLN A 511 -27.95 -25.25 13.39
C GLN A 511 -28.24 -24.03 14.27
N SER A 512 -27.40 -22.99 14.20
CA SER A 512 -27.59 -21.75 14.94
C SER A 512 -28.63 -20.82 14.31
N LEU A 513 -29.06 -21.09 13.06
CA LEU A 513 -30.00 -20.25 12.33
C LEU A 513 -31.44 -20.61 12.68
N ASP A 514 -32.27 -19.58 12.86
CA ASP A 514 -33.71 -19.69 12.70
C ASP A 514 -34.02 -19.85 11.20
N LYS A 515 -34.16 -21.10 10.74
CA LYS A 515 -34.30 -21.43 9.32
C LYS A 515 -35.56 -20.82 8.70
N ASP A 516 -36.67 -20.76 9.44
CA ASP A 516 -37.92 -20.18 8.93
C ASP A 516 -37.78 -18.68 8.75
N LYS A 517 -37.19 -17.98 9.74
CA LYS A 517 -36.89 -16.55 9.63
C LYS A 517 -35.90 -16.26 8.51
N PHE A 518 -34.85 -17.07 8.39
CA PHE A 518 -33.83 -16.94 7.35
C PHE A 518 -34.46 -17.07 5.96
N VAL A 519 -35.24 -18.13 5.72
CA VAL A 519 -35.89 -18.34 4.43
C VAL A 519 -36.96 -17.28 4.16
N GLY A 520 -37.69 -16.81 5.18
CA GLY A 520 -38.64 -15.71 5.04
C GLY A 520 -37.96 -14.40 4.61
N ALA A 521 -36.80 -14.08 5.19
CA ALA A 521 -36.01 -12.91 4.82
C ALA A 521 -35.44 -13.00 3.39
N LEU A 522 -34.97 -14.18 2.98
CA LEU A 522 -34.53 -14.40 1.60
C LEU A 522 -35.70 -14.31 0.61
N GLN A 523 -36.87 -14.88 0.94
CA GLN A 523 -38.07 -14.77 0.12
C GLN A 523 -38.47 -13.30 -0.09
N SER A 524 -38.37 -12.46 0.95
CA SER A 524 -38.60 -11.01 0.83
C SER A 524 -37.70 -10.35 -0.21
N ALA A 525 -36.42 -10.74 -0.27
CA ALA A 525 -35.49 -10.23 -1.30
C ALA A 525 -35.89 -10.68 -2.71
N VAL A 526 -36.29 -11.95 -2.87
CA VAL A 526 -36.73 -12.50 -4.16
C VAL A 526 -38.02 -11.83 -4.63
N ASP A 527 -39.00 -11.66 -3.73
CA ASP A 527 -40.26 -10.99 -4.03
C ASP A 527 -40.04 -9.52 -4.43
N TYR A 528 -39.07 -8.85 -3.79
CA TYR A 528 -38.66 -7.50 -4.20
C TYR A 528 -38.11 -7.49 -5.64
N LEU A 529 -37.22 -8.42 -6.01
CA LEU A 529 -36.73 -8.53 -7.40
C LEU A 529 -37.88 -8.79 -8.38
N HIS A 530 -38.80 -9.70 -8.03
CA HIS A 530 -39.95 -10.03 -8.87
C HIS A 530 -40.88 -8.82 -9.06
N SER A 531 -41.04 -7.99 -8.02
CA SER A 531 -41.80 -6.74 -8.11
C SER A 531 -41.20 -5.71 -9.09
N LEU A 532 -39.88 -5.79 -9.35
CA LEU A 532 -39.18 -4.98 -10.35
C LEU A 532 -39.22 -5.59 -11.76
N GLY A 533 -39.89 -6.74 -11.93
CA GLY A 533 -39.92 -7.51 -13.17
C GLY A 533 -38.63 -8.27 -13.47
N LEU A 534 -37.80 -8.52 -12.45
CA LEU A 534 -36.50 -9.19 -12.56
C LEU A 534 -36.57 -10.59 -11.94
N ALA A 535 -35.94 -11.58 -12.55
CA ALA A 535 -35.65 -12.86 -11.92
C ALA A 535 -34.14 -13.02 -11.75
N HIS A 536 -33.70 -13.60 -10.64
CA HIS A 536 -32.28 -13.80 -10.33
C HIS A 536 -31.66 -14.92 -11.18
N ASN A 537 -32.41 -15.98 -11.44
CA ASN A 537 -32.07 -17.16 -12.25
C ASN A 537 -30.90 -18.02 -11.76
N ASP A 538 -30.29 -17.71 -10.62
CA ASP A 538 -29.14 -18.46 -10.09
C ASP A 538 -29.07 -18.42 -8.55
N ILE A 539 -30.22 -18.60 -7.90
CA ILE A 539 -30.28 -18.69 -6.44
C ILE A 539 -29.69 -20.04 -6.01
N ASN A 540 -28.62 -20.00 -5.24
CA ASN A 540 -27.97 -21.17 -4.66
C ASN A 540 -27.21 -20.75 -3.37
N PRO A 541 -26.71 -21.69 -2.55
CA PRO A 541 -26.02 -21.39 -1.30
C PRO A 541 -24.68 -20.66 -1.45
N ASP A 542 -24.05 -20.70 -2.62
CA ASP A 542 -22.82 -19.94 -2.89
C ASP A 542 -23.15 -18.46 -3.20
N ASN A 543 -24.32 -18.21 -3.79
CA ASN A 543 -24.85 -16.87 -4.08
C ASN A 543 -25.67 -16.27 -2.91
N ILE A 544 -25.58 -16.85 -1.71
CA ILE A 544 -26.19 -16.33 -0.48
C ILE A 544 -25.11 -16.22 0.58
N MET A 545 -24.91 -15.03 1.12
CA MET A 545 -24.00 -14.80 2.24
C MET A 545 -24.77 -14.61 3.55
N VAL A 546 -24.11 -14.88 4.68
CA VAL A 546 -24.72 -14.77 6.01
C VAL A 546 -24.15 -13.57 6.75
N LYS A 547 -25.02 -12.62 7.12
CA LYS A 547 -24.67 -11.45 7.93
C LYS A 547 -25.60 -11.34 9.13
N ASP A 548 -25.02 -11.31 10.33
CA ASP A 548 -25.79 -11.23 11.59
C ASP A 548 -26.90 -12.30 11.70
N GLY A 549 -26.63 -13.51 11.17
CA GLY A 549 -27.59 -14.62 11.15
C GLY A 549 -28.73 -14.48 10.12
N MET A 550 -28.66 -13.51 9.22
CA MET A 550 -29.66 -13.25 8.17
C MET A 550 -29.05 -13.43 6.77
N PRO A 551 -29.87 -13.78 5.75
CA PRO A 551 -29.39 -13.95 4.39
C PRO A 551 -29.12 -12.60 3.73
N VAL A 552 -28.09 -12.56 2.89
CA VAL A 552 -27.84 -11.49 1.94
C VAL A 552 -27.65 -12.14 0.57
N LEU A 553 -28.56 -11.87 -0.36
CA LEU A 553 -28.48 -12.34 -1.74
C LEU A 553 -27.41 -11.55 -2.49
N ILE A 554 -26.48 -12.28 -3.11
CA ILE A 554 -25.34 -11.74 -3.87
C ILE A 554 -25.36 -12.27 -5.31
N ASP A 555 -24.43 -11.77 -6.12
CA ASP A 555 -24.19 -12.20 -7.52
C ASP A 555 -25.39 -12.04 -8.47
N PHE A 556 -25.46 -10.87 -9.12
CA PHE A 556 -26.54 -10.52 -10.03
C PHE A 556 -26.19 -10.77 -11.50
N GLY A 557 -25.12 -11.52 -11.79
CA GLY A 557 -24.64 -11.76 -13.16
C GLY A 557 -25.63 -12.48 -14.07
N SER A 558 -26.50 -13.32 -13.50
CA SER A 558 -27.58 -14.03 -14.22
C SER A 558 -28.95 -13.36 -14.06
N CYS A 559 -29.03 -12.28 -13.27
CA CYS A 559 -30.28 -11.58 -13.02
C CYS A 559 -30.69 -10.78 -14.25
N ALA A 560 -31.95 -10.91 -14.66
CA ALA A 560 -32.44 -10.28 -15.89
C ALA A 560 -33.95 -10.03 -15.86
N PRO A 561 -34.45 -9.04 -16.64
CA PRO A 561 -35.86 -8.87 -16.92
C PRO A 561 -36.52 -10.16 -17.41
N VAL A 562 -37.71 -10.47 -16.90
CA VAL A 562 -38.46 -11.65 -17.34
C VAL A 562 -38.73 -11.58 -18.85
N GLY A 563 -38.49 -12.71 -19.53
CA GLY A 563 -38.59 -12.82 -20.99
C GLY A 563 -37.30 -12.49 -21.74
N GLN A 564 -36.28 -11.94 -21.07
CA GLN A 564 -34.98 -11.70 -21.68
C GLN A 564 -34.18 -13.00 -21.84
N ARG A 565 -33.45 -13.14 -22.95
CA ARG A 565 -32.52 -14.25 -23.18
C ARG A 565 -31.31 -14.11 -22.27
N LEU A 566 -30.96 -15.19 -21.57
CA LEU A 566 -29.83 -15.22 -20.64
C LEU A 566 -28.51 -15.51 -21.35
N GLN A 567 -27.42 -14.95 -20.81
CA GLN A 567 -26.05 -15.21 -21.26
C GLN A 567 -25.47 -16.47 -20.61
N SER A 568 -25.72 -16.61 -19.31
CA SER A 568 -25.33 -17.74 -18.48
C SER A 568 -26.55 -18.58 -18.10
N LEU A 569 -26.30 -19.85 -17.76
CA LEU A 569 -27.28 -20.75 -17.18
C LEU A 569 -27.16 -20.74 -15.66
N GLY A 570 -28.25 -21.09 -14.96
CA GLY A 570 -28.19 -21.32 -13.52
C GLY A 570 -27.25 -22.48 -13.17
N THR A 571 -26.85 -22.55 -11.90
CA THR A 571 -25.93 -23.59 -11.41
C THR A 571 -26.58 -24.98 -11.43
N LYS A 572 -25.87 -25.97 -11.98
CA LYS A 572 -26.37 -27.36 -12.08
C LYS A 572 -26.80 -27.89 -10.71
N GLY A 573 -28.01 -28.45 -10.65
CA GLY A 573 -28.62 -28.95 -9.40
C GLY A 573 -29.56 -27.95 -8.71
N TRP A 574 -29.52 -26.66 -9.10
CA TRP A 574 -30.35 -25.60 -8.55
C TRP A 574 -31.50 -25.17 -9.48
N TYR A 575 -31.67 -25.85 -10.62
CA TYR A 575 -32.78 -25.66 -11.55
C TYR A 575 -33.42 -27.01 -11.94
N GLU A 576 -34.67 -26.96 -12.40
CA GLU A 576 -35.45 -28.14 -12.79
C GLU A 576 -35.05 -28.68 -14.17
N GLU A 577 -35.02 -27.77 -15.15
CA GLU A 577 -34.71 -28.04 -16.55
C GLU A 577 -33.82 -26.93 -17.11
N LEU A 578 -33.06 -27.21 -18.17
CA LEU A 578 -32.25 -26.19 -18.85
C LEU A 578 -33.14 -25.09 -19.42
N PHE A 579 -32.83 -23.83 -19.12
CA PHE A 579 -33.58 -22.66 -19.59
C PHE A 579 -32.64 -21.61 -20.18
N PHE A 580 -33.12 -20.84 -21.15
CA PHE A 580 -32.32 -19.78 -21.80
C PHE A 580 -33.00 -18.41 -21.72
N THR A 581 -34.07 -18.30 -20.94
CA THR A 581 -34.91 -17.10 -20.86
C THR A 581 -35.26 -16.86 -19.41
N SER A 582 -35.07 -15.64 -18.92
CA SER A 582 -35.36 -15.25 -17.54
C SER A 582 -36.83 -15.44 -17.18
N GLN A 583 -37.12 -16.15 -16.09
CA GLN A 583 -38.48 -16.39 -15.59
C GLN A 583 -38.50 -16.56 -14.07
N PHE A 584 -39.54 -16.03 -13.42
CA PHE A 584 -39.73 -16.17 -11.96
C PHE A 584 -39.77 -17.62 -11.48
N LYS A 585 -40.23 -18.56 -12.32
CA LYS A 585 -40.34 -19.98 -11.96
C LYS A 585 -38.98 -20.59 -11.55
N HIS A 586 -37.87 -20.07 -12.09
CA HIS A 586 -36.53 -20.57 -11.76
C HIS A 586 -36.16 -20.22 -10.31
N ASP A 587 -36.42 -19.00 -9.89
CA ASP A 587 -36.17 -18.56 -8.51
C ASP A 587 -37.07 -19.32 -7.52
N ILE A 588 -38.34 -19.55 -7.88
CA ILE A 588 -39.30 -20.31 -7.06
C ILE A 588 -38.80 -21.75 -6.86
N TYR A 589 -38.34 -22.41 -7.93
CA TYR A 589 -37.79 -23.76 -7.85
C TYR A 589 -36.53 -23.79 -6.98
N ALA A 590 -35.59 -22.87 -7.21
CA ALA A 590 -34.35 -22.78 -6.45
C ALA A 590 -34.59 -22.52 -4.97
N MET A 591 -35.58 -21.68 -4.61
CA MET A 591 -36.01 -21.46 -3.23
C MET A 591 -36.58 -22.73 -2.59
N GLY A 592 -37.32 -23.54 -3.35
CA GLY A 592 -37.78 -24.86 -2.90
C GLY A 592 -36.60 -25.79 -2.59
N LYS A 593 -35.62 -25.88 -3.50
CA LYS A 593 -34.40 -26.66 -3.30
C LYS A 593 -33.58 -26.19 -2.11
N LEU A 594 -33.50 -24.88 -1.89
CA LEU A 594 -32.76 -24.31 -0.77
C LEU A 594 -33.39 -24.69 0.58
N ARG A 595 -34.73 -24.72 0.68
CA ARG A 595 -35.44 -25.19 1.88
C ARG A 595 -35.11 -26.65 2.19
N GLU A 596 -35.07 -27.50 1.17
CA GLU A 596 -34.66 -28.92 1.31
C GLU A 596 -33.20 -29.01 1.80
N TRP A 597 -32.29 -28.26 1.17
CA TRP A 597 -30.86 -28.26 1.48
C TRP A 597 -30.52 -27.75 2.88
N LEU A 598 -31.28 -26.76 3.38
CA LEU A 598 -31.18 -26.25 4.76
C LEU A 598 -31.68 -27.27 5.79
N SER A 599 -32.53 -28.22 5.37
CA SER A 599 -33.11 -29.24 6.23
C SER A 599 -32.24 -30.49 6.34
N THR A 600 -31.26 -30.68 5.46
CA THR A 600 -30.38 -31.86 5.44
C THR A 600 -29.28 -31.76 6.52
N SER A 601 -29.22 -32.72 7.45
CA SER A 601 -28.20 -32.82 8.51
C SER A 601 -26.80 -33.14 7.97
N THR A 602 -25.75 -32.65 8.64
CA THR A 602 -24.33 -32.75 8.24
C THR A 602 -23.67 -34.13 8.43
N GLU A 603 -24.41 -35.21 8.63
CA GLU A 603 -23.83 -36.52 8.98
C GLU A 603 -23.42 -37.40 7.76
N GLU A 604 -23.69 -37.01 6.51
CA GLU A 604 -23.51 -37.92 5.36
C GLU A 604 -22.28 -37.70 4.46
N VAL A 605 -21.29 -36.88 4.80
CA VAL A 605 -20.12 -36.63 3.89
C VAL A 605 -18.77 -37.10 4.46
N VAL A 606 -18.74 -37.88 5.54
CA VAL A 606 -17.52 -38.61 5.95
C VAL A 606 -17.62 -40.05 5.45
N GLY A 607 -17.48 -40.26 4.15
CA GLY A 607 -17.51 -41.62 3.60
C GLY A 607 -17.73 -41.76 2.10
N ALA A 608 -16.99 -41.04 1.27
CA ALA A 608 -16.67 -41.50 -0.09
C ALA A 608 -15.42 -40.76 -0.60
N ASP A 609 -14.48 -41.56 -1.10
CA ASP A 609 -13.27 -41.21 -1.86
C ASP A 609 -11.97 -40.98 -1.04
N THR A 610 -11.44 -42.12 -0.58
CA THR A 610 -9.99 -42.42 -0.53
C THR A 610 -9.44 -42.71 -1.92
#